data_AF-A0A7J6SWX2-F1
#
_entry.id   AF-A0A7J6SWX2-F1
#
_cell.length_a   1.000
_cell.length_b   1.000
_cell.length_c   1.000
_cell.angle_alpha   90.00
_cell.angle_beta   90.00
_cell.angle_gamma   90.00
#
_symmetry.space_group_name_H-M   'P 1'
#
loop_
_entity.id
_entity.type
_entity.pdbx_description
1 polymer ?
#
loop_
_entity_poly.entity_id
_entity_poly.type
_entity_poly.pdbx_seq_one_letter_code
_entity_poly.pdbx_strand_id
1 'polypeptide(L)'
;MARRPTDLAGDLVFQEGKKVEGEYYIVSVYDDPELSRIHFAAYELERDLTYTLTYTYSDFDELFRFNAELMNPNNTDARFHWVVERLDFIVQDYLGNKIDMAAEVDPRQERKSRQQDGSIPTDPEGSKLDPALRQQLQKELLKMDESSLHVNMMKSEGVRKQFLADVQSKRKLEQLKAEQRLIKLDEDRANRLAKMQSENKLMQQKALKYKTESANRTQLVGELEKLMKKKQQEEVRRLLREKVAAEKDKQIRTENAQGRQQFKESRLREVRARELERKVTLDARRAQVNLQRANLLKQLSKQILDERQRQIDVQVRHMQFLAERRKKRIQSLELECHDRAVAKQEKANAWERVEESRVNNEAIRERYRRQRERKHIIEEVKESFLRKEAELTTATKLRRDEKLKAARTAAQDRAQAKERLATVDI
;
A
#
# COMPACT_ATOMS: atom_id res chain seq x y z
N MET A 1 16.40 34.51 32.81
CA MET A 1 15.57 34.04 31.68
C MET A 1 14.87 35.26 31.13
N ALA A 2 14.96 35.51 29.82
CA ALA A 2 14.22 36.61 29.20
C ALA A 2 12.71 36.39 29.38
N ARG A 3 11.95 37.46 29.55
CA ARG A 3 10.48 37.40 29.64
C ARG A 3 9.90 37.41 28.22
N ARG A 4 8.93 36.54 27.94
CA ARG A 4 8.12 36.63 26.72
C ARG A 4 7.43 38.01 26.68
N PRO A 5 7.58 38.80 25.61
CA PRO A 5 6.81 40.03 25.41
C PRO A 5 5.32 39.72 25.41
N THR A 6 4.53 40.58 26.02
CA THR A 6 3.06 40.45 26.10
C THR A 6 2.38 40.49 24.73
N ASP A 7 3.08 41.03 23.73
CA ASP A 7 2.51 41.47 22.46
C ASP A 7 2.81 40.48 21.31
N LEU A 8 3.51 39.37 21.61
CA LEU A 8 3.85 38.32 20.66
C LEU A 8 3.00 37.06 20.89
N ALA A 9 2.20 36.71 19.89
CA ALA A 9 1.50 35.42 19.77
C ALA A 9 2.44 34.33 19.18
N GLY A 10 1.92 33.13 18.93
CA GLY A 10 2.68 31.98 18.42
C GLY A 10 3.52 31.20 19.46
N ASP A 11 4.16 30.12 19.01
CA ASP A 11 5.04 29.26 19.81
C ASP A 11 6.53 29.52 19.51
N LEU A 12 7.40 29.29 20.49
CA LEU A 12 8.85 29.48 20.33
C LEU A 12 9.47 28.30 19.56
N VAL A 13 9.89 28.54 18.32
CA VAL A 13 10.44 27.49 17.43
C VAL A 13 11.97 27.48 17.41
N PHE A 14 12.62 28.65 17.42
CA PHE A 14 14.08 28.76 17.32
C PHE A 14 14.64 29.82 18.27
N GLN A 15 15.86 29.63 18.79
CA GLN A 15 16.54 30.58 19.67
C GLN A 15 18.07 30.50 19.52
N GLU A 16 18.70 31.64 19.30
CA GLU A 16 20.15 31.75 19.07
C GLU A 16 20.73 33.02 19.73
N GLY A 17 21.98 32.96 20.17
CA GLY A 17 22.70 34.12 20.73
C GLY A 17 23.57 34.79 19.68
N LYS A 18 23.26 36.05 19.32
CA LYS A 18 24.03 36.84 18.36
C LYS A 18 24.80 37.97 19.06
N LYS A 19 25.95 38.33 18.50
CA LYS A 19 26.67 39.56 18.86
C LYS A 19 26.48 40.60 17.74
N VAL A 20 25.99 41.79 18.08
CA VAL A 20 25.75 42.89 17.13
C VAL A 20 26.36 44.17 17.72
N GLU A 21 27.11 44.92 16.91
CA GLU A 21 27.92 46.12 17.26
C GLU A 21 28.91 46.01 18.45
N GLY A 22 28.89 44.93 19.23
CA GLY A 22 29.70 44.75 20.44
C GLY A 22 28.91 44.20 21.62
N GLU A 23 27.59 44.39 21.60
CA GLU A 23 26.64 43.95 22.61
C GLU A 23 26.10 42.52 22.30
N TYR A 24 25.59 41.83 23.32
CA TYR A 24 25.08 40.46 23.20
C TYR A 24 23.56 40.43 23.24
N TYR A 25 22.98 39.87 22.18
CA TYR A 25 21.54 39.75 21.96
C TYR A 25 21.13 38.28 21.93
N ILE A 26 19.99 37.95 22.54
CA ILE A 26 19.34 36.65 22.35
C ILE A 26 18.22 36.84 21.34
N VAL A 27 18.32 36.24 20.15
CA VAL A 27 17.26 36.26 19.15
C VAL A 27 16.39 35.02 19.33
N SER A 28 15.08 35.21 19.36
CA SER A 28 14.08 34.15 19.51
C SER A 28 13.04 34.30 18.41
N VAL A 29 12.68 33.18 17.78
CA VAL A 29 11.73 33.14 16.66
C VAL A 29 10.45 32.48 17.12
N TYR A 30 9.35 33.22 17.06
CA TYR A 30 8.01 32.72 17.33
C TYR A 30 7.27 32.50 16.00
N ASP A 31 6.59 31.37 15.88
CA ASP A 31 5.77 31.03 14.72
C ASP A 31 4.29 31.06 15.11
N ASP A 32 3.51 31.88 14.40
CA ASP A 32 2.05 32.00 14.58
C ASP A 32 1.32 31.45 13.34
N PRO A 33 0.89 30.17 13.39
CA PRO A 33 0.17 29.55 12.29
C PRO A 33 -1.29 30.04 12.17
N GLU A 34 -1.86 30.70 13.18
CA GLU A 34 -3.21 31.28 13.10
C GLU A 34 -3.20 32.59 12.32
N LEU A 35 -2.15 33.41 12.49
CA LEU A 35 -1.95 34.68 11.78
C LEU A 35 -1.04 34.57 10.53
N SER A 36 -0.48 33.40 10.25
CA SER A 36 0.45 33.14 9.14
C SER A 36 1.71 34.02 9.16
N ARG A 37 2.29 34.20 10.36
CA ARG A 37 3.37 35.15 10.64
C ARG A 37 4.48 34.56 11.48
N ILE A 38 5.70 34.99 11.18
CA ILE A 38 6.91 34.67 11.92
C ILE A 38 7.43 35.95 12.58
N HIS A 39 7.65 35.90 13.89
CA HIS A 39 8.14 37.02 14.70
C HIS A 39 9.57 36.75 15.20
N PHE A 40 10.52 37.56 14.78
CA PHE A 40 11.89 37.58 15.28
C PHE A 40 12.01 38.62 16.40
N ALA A 41 12.28 38.18 17.62
CA ALA A 41 12.45 39.05 18.78
C ALA A 41 13.89 38.96 19.32
N ALA A 42 14.63 40.07 19.30
CA ALA A 42 15.95 40.15 19.91
C ALA A 42 15.87 40.83 21.27
N TYR A 43 16.39 40.17 22.30
CA TYR A 43 16.51 40.68 23.67
C TYR A 43 17.92 41.19 23.93
N GLU A 44 18.04 42.45 24.31
CA GLU A 44 19.29 43.09 24.73
C GLU A 44 19.59 42.75 26.20
N LEU A 45 20.73 42.11 26.48
CA LEU A 45 21.04 41.59 27.82
C LEU A 45 21.40 42.65 28.87
N GLU A 46 21.67 43.90 28.47
CA GLU A 46 22.11 44.96 29.40
C GLU A 46 21.02 46.00 29.74
N ARG A 47 20.04 46.22 28.83
CA ARG A 47 18.99 47.25 29.00
C ARG A 47 17.57 46.68 29.09
N ASP A 48 17.40 45.36 29.06
CA ASP A 48 16.11 44.64 28.98
C ASP A 48 15.22 45.08 27.78
N LEU A 49 15.81 45.73 26.77
CA LEU A 49 15.13 46.15 25.55
C LEU A 49 14.83 44.95 24.66
N THR A 50 13.65 44.95 24.04
CA THR A 50 13.23 43.92 23.08
C THR A 50 12.88 44.58 21.75
N TYR A 51 13.48 44.10 20.67
CA TYR A 51 13.25 44.59 19.32
C TYR A 51 12.59 43.49 18.48
N THR A 52 11.47 43.80 17.81
CA THR A 52 10.64 42.82 17.12
C THR A 52 10.53 43.12 15.62
N LEU A 53 10.92 42.15 14.80
CA LEU A 53 10.74 42.13 13.35
C LEU A 53 9.71 41.04 13.00
N THR A 54 8.84 41.28 12.02
CA THR A 54 7.74 40.37 11.67
C THR A 54 7.64 40.19 10.16
N TYR A 55 7.55 38.95 9.71
CA TYR A 55 7.30 38.58 8.31
C TYR A 55 6.00 37.78 8.19
N THR A 56 5.23 38.00 7.12
CA THR A 56 4.21 37.03 6.68
C THR A 56 4.91 35.83 6.04
N TYR A 57 4.32 34.64 6.03
CA TYR A 57 4.93 33.47 5.36
C TYR A 57 5.29 33.73 3.88
N SER A 58 4.46 34.51 3.15
CA SER A 58 4.77 34.97 1.79
C SER A 58 6.11 35.70 1.73
N ASP A 59 6.27 36.69 2.60
CA ASP A 59 7.38 37.64 2.62
C ASP A 59 8.67 36.92 3.03
N PHE A 60 8.55 35.99 3.97
CA PHE A 60 9.64 35.11 4.42
C PHE A 60 10.13 34.17 3.31
N ASP A 61 9.22 33.54 2.55
CA ASP A 61 9.60 32.72 1.38
C ASP A 61 10.17 33.56 0.23
N GLU A 62 9.82 34.85 0.10
CA GLU A 62 10.42 35.73 -0.91
C GLU A 62 11.94 35.88 -0.71
N LEU A 63 12.41 35.94 0.53
CA LEU A 63 13.83 36.11 0.90
C LEU A 63 14.72 34.97 0.36
N PHE A 64 14.17 33.76 0.25
CA PHE A 64 14.92 32.57 -0.15
C PHE A 64 14.82 32.23 -1.64
N ARG A 65 14.10 33.03 -2.45
CA ARG A 65 13.89 32.77 -3.89
C ARG A 65 15.15 32.59 -4.72
N PHE A 66 16.27 33.19 -4.30
CA PHE A 66 17.57 33.07 -4.97
C PHE A 66 18.49 32.02 -4.31
N ASN A 67 18.11 31.48 -3.15
CA ASN A 67 18.90 30.54 -2.35
C ASN A 67 18.28 29.13 -2.37
N ALA A 68 18.56 28.39 -3.44
CA ALA A 68 17.93 27.08 -3.72
C ALA A 68 18.05 26.04 -2.57
N GLU A 69 19.13 26.08 -1.78
CA GLU A 69 19.33 25.16 -0.65
C GLU A 69 18.42 25.50 0.56
N LEU A 70 18.11 26.78 0.75
CA LEU A 70 17.22 27.26 1.81
C LEU A 70 15.73 27.21 1.40
N MET A 71 15.44 27.19 0.09
CA MET A 71 14.08 27.00 -0.42
C MET A 71 13.46 25.64 -0.07
N ASN A 72 14.23 24.66 0.41
CA ASN A 72 13.72 23.38 0.89
C ASN A 72 12.91 23.53 2.20
N PRO A 73 11.62 23.16 2.26
CA PRO A 73 10.78 23.33 3.46
C PRO A 73 11.20 22.45 4.64
N ASN A 74 12.00 21.40 4.42
CA ASN A 74 12.49 20.52 5.49
C ASN A 74 13.66 21.12 6.29
N ASN A 75 14.07 22.37 6.02
CA ASN A 75 15.24 23.02 6.62
C ASN A 75 14.89 24.39 7.23
N THR A 76 13.83 24.43 8.05
CA THR A 76 13.34 25.60 8.78
C THR A 76 14.44 26.30 9.57
N ASP A 77 15.24 25.52 10.28
CA ASP A 77 16.22 26.03 11.25
C ASP A 77 17.35 26.79 10.53
N ALA A 78 17.78 26.33 9.34
CA ALA A 78 18.74 27.05 8.53
C ALA A 78 18.17 28.35 7.92
N ARG A 79 16.87 28.40 7.61
CA ARG A 79 16.19 29.66 7.19
C ARG A 79 16.17 30.66 8.34
N PHE A 80 15.83 30.22 9.55
CA PHE A 80 15.84 31.07 10.74
C PHE A 80 17.26 31.57 11.05
N HIS A 81 18.26 30.68 11.05
CA HIS A 81 19.67 31.02 11.23
C HIS A 81 20.18 32.00 10.17
N TRP A 82 19.86 31.82 8.88
CA TRP A 82 20.27 32.71 7.80
C TRP A 82 19.74 34.14 7.97
N VAL A 83 18.51 34.29 8.45
CA VAL A 83 17.93 35.60 8.81
C VAL A 83 18.62 36.15 10.05
N VAL A 84 18.75 35.36 11.13
CA VAL A 84 19.45 35.77 12.38
C VAL A 84 20.86 36.28 12.07
N GLU A 85 21.64 35.58 11.24
CA GLU A 85 22.98 36.00 10.80
C GLU A 85 22.97 37.39 10.13
N ARG A 86 21.90 37.76 9.42
CA ARG A 86 21.75 39.02 8.66
C ARG A 86 21.00 40.15 9.36
N LEU A 87 20.38 39.90 10.52
CA LEU A 87 19.74 40.95 11.32
C LEU A 87 20.76 42.02 11.77
N ASP A 88 20.47 43.29 11.51
CA ASP A 88 21.29 44.42 11.93
C ASP A 88 20.41 45.59 12.43
N PHE A 89 21.00 46.51 13.19
CA PHE A 89 20.26 47.62 13.79
C PHE A 89 20.32 48.87 12.91
N ILE A 90 19.21 49.15 12.21
CA ILE A 90 19.05 50.42 11.52
C ILE A 90 18.57 51.47 12.52
N VAL A 91 19.42 52.46 12.78
CA VAL A 91 19.07 53.66 13.55
C VAL A 91 18.09 54.49 12.72
N GLN A 92 16.84 54.59 13.17
CA GLN A 92 15.84 55.46 12.54
C GLN A 92 15.62 56.70 13.42
N ASP A 93 16.20 57.83 12.99
CA ASP A 93 16.51 59.08 13.73
C ASP A 93 15.48 59.66 14.71
N TYR A 94 14.21 59.21 14.69
CA TYR A 94 13.10 59.79 15.47
C TYR A 94 12.30 58.79 16.30
N LEU A 95 12.57 57.48 16.21
CA LEU A 95 11.76 56.43 16.87
C LEU A 95 12.57 55.30 17.52
N GLY A 96 13.90 55.43 17.57
CA GLY A 96 14.81 54.44 18.16
C GLY A 96 15.28 53.38 17.16
N ASN A 97 16.15 52.48 17.63
CA ASN A 97 16.74 51.43 16.80
C ASN A 97 15.65 50.42 16.38
N LYS A 98 15.66 50.04 15.10
CA LYS A 98 14.87 48.92 14.59
C LYS A 98 15.80 47.83 14.08
N ILE A 99 15.36 46.59 14.19
CA ILE A 99 16.00 45.49 13.48
C ILE A 99 15.42 45.41 12.08
N ASP A 100 16.31 45.33 11.11
CA ASP A 100 16.01 44.96 9.72
C ASP A 100 17.11 43.98 9.27
N MET A 101 17.08 43.52 8.01
CA MET A 101 18.23 42.83 7.42
C MET A 101 19.25 43.83 6.89
N ALA A 102 20.53 43.56 7.11
CA ALA A 102 21.61 44.34 6.49
C ALA A 102 21.50 44.29 4.95
N ALA A 103 21.40 45.45 4.32
CA ALA A 103 21.43 45.56 2.86
C ALA A 103 22.79 45.13 2.32
N GLU A 104 22.81 44.42 1.17
CA GLU A 104 24.05 43.90 0.60
C GLU A 104 25.02 45.04 0.21
N VAL A 105 26.18 45.06 0.87
CA VAL A 105 27.24 46.05 0.62
C VAL A 105 28.07 45.61 -0.60
N ASP A 106 27.77 46.19 -1.78
CA ASP A 106 28.56 46.01 -3.00
C ASP A 106 30.04 46.44 -2.77
N PRO A 107 31.02 45.52 -2.84
CA PRO A 107 32.35 45.71 -2.26
C PRO A 107 33.29 46.55 -3.15
N ARG A 108 32.97 47.84 -3.38
CA ARG A 108 33.65 48.69 -4.38
C ARG A 108 34.08 50.11 -3.95
N GLN A 109 34.12 50.47 -2.65
CA GLN A 109 34.61 51.81 -2.20
C GLN A 109 35.60 51.77 -1.01
N GLU A 110 36.48 52.78 -0.90
CA GLU A 110 37.71 52.81 -0.06
C GLU A 110 37.67 53.80 1.15
N ARG A 111 38.70 53.79 2.06
CA ARG A 111 39.61 54.96 2.37
C ARG A 111 40.71 54.73 3.46
N LYS A 112 41.54 55.77 3.76
CA LYS A 112 42.91 55.76 4.40
C LYS A 112 43.23 57.01 5.29
N SER A 113 44.21 56.97 6.23
CA SER A 113 44.94 58.14 6.88
C SER A 113 46.16 57.71 7.78
N ARG A 114 46.81 58.50 8.68
CA ARG A 114 47.83 59.62 8.56
C ARG A 114 48.66 59.82 9.88
N GLN A 115 49.97 60.17 9.86
CA GLN A 115 50.82 60.68 11.01
C GLN A 115 52.04 61.58 10.55
N GLN A 116 52.77 62.31 11.46
CA GLN A 116 53.85 63.34 11.16
C GLN A 116 54.80 63.76 12.37
N ASP A 117 55.88 64.58 12.16
CA ASP A 117 57.09 64.87 13.06
C ASP A 117 57.61 66.38 13.16
N GLY A 118 58.67 66.73 13.97
CA GLY A 118 59.44 68.07 13.99
C GLY A 118 60.62 68.35 15.02
N SER A 119 61.53 69.38 14.87
CA SER A 119 62.73 69.74 15.75
C SER A 119 63.53 71.12 15.50
N ILE A 120 64.40 71.71 16.43
CA ILE A 120 65.20 73.03 16.35
C ILE A 120 66.50 73.22 17.34
N PRO A 121 67.61 74.04 17.08
CA PRO A 121 68.86 74.34 17.95
C PRO A 121 69.65 75.77 17.94
N THR A 122 70.83 76.01 18.68
CA THR A 122 72.13 76.87 18.40
C THR A 122 72.79 77.93 19.45
N ASP A 123 74.17 78.21 19.54
CA ASP A 123 74.98 79.54 19.79
C ASP A 123 76.50 79.62 20.43
N PRO A 124 77.37 80.74 20.36
CA PRO A 124 78.92 80.81 20.48
C PRO A 124 79.79 81.91 21.36
N GLU A 125 81.04 82.42 20.98
CA GLU A 125 82.30 82.87 21.78
C GLU A 125 83.00 84.35 21.75
N GLY A 126 84.13 84.65 22.49
CA GLY A 126 85.38 85.42 22.03
C GLY A 126 86.29 86.47 22.87
N SER A 127 87.67 86.54 22.70
CA SER A 127 88.67 87.74 22.75
C SER A 127 90.05 87.75 23.57
N LYS A 128 91.00 88.75 23.38
CA LYS A 128 92.48 88.85 23.79
C LYS A 128 93.10 90.27 24.10
N LEU A 129 94.42 90.43 24.45
CA LEU A 129 95.14 91.70 24.88
C LEU A 129 96.65 91.93 24.44
N ASP A 130 97.26 93.10 24.79
CA ASP A 130 98.37 93.86 24.12
C ASP A 130 99.84 93.76 24.70
N PRO A 131 100.94 94.05 23.93
CA PRO A 131 102.34 93.93 24.37
C PRO A 131 102.94 95.01 25.28
N ALA A 132 102.52 96.28 25.27
CA ALA A 132 103.23 97.34 26.01
C ALA A 132 103.25 97.06 27.53
N LEU A 133 102.14 96.48 28.01
CA LEU A 133 101.95 96.01 29.38
C LEU A 133 103.03 95.02 29.84
N ARG A 134 103.62 94.21 28.93
CA ARG A 134 104.63 93.19 29.28
C ARG A 134 105.92 93.79 29.84
N GLN A 135 106.39 94.92 29.32
CA GLN A 135 107.64 95.52 29.82
C GLN A 135 107.45 96.21 31.18
N GLN A 136 106.25 96.75 31.44
CA GLN A 136 105.90 97.31 32.74
C GLN A 136 105.77 96.18 33.78
N LEU A 137 105.05 95.11 33.44
CA LEU A 137 104.97 93.89 34.25
C LEU A 137 106.35 93.28 34.57
N GLN A 138 107.30 93.28 33.63
CA GLN A 138 108.67 92.81 33.90
C GLN A 138 109.43 93.66 34.93
N LYS A 139 109.22 94.98 34.95
CA LYS A 139 109.84 95.87 35.95
C LYS A 139 109.14 95.80 37.32
N GLU A 140 107.86 95.47 37.35
CA GLU A 140 107.12 95.21 38.59
C GLU A 140 107.43 93.81 39.15
N LEU A 141 107.63 92.80 38.29
CA LEU A 141 108.06 91.45 38.70
C LEU A 141 109.39 91.46 39.47
N LEU A 142 110.33 92.32 39.08
CA LEU A 142 111.61 92.54 39.77
C LEU A 142 111.49 93.38 41.06
N LYS A 143 110.30 93.89 41.39
CA LYS A 143 109.99 94.61 42.64
C LYS A 143 108.97 93.88 43.52
N MET A 144 108.39 92.79 43.04
CA MET A 144 107.54 91.91 43.84
C MET A 144 108.43 91.09 44.76
N ASP A 145 108.40 91.42 46.06
CA ASP A 145 109.06 90.65 47.11
C ASP A 145 108.78 89.14 46.92
N GLU A 146 109.83 88.33 46.74
CA GLU A 146 109.68 86.89 46.51
C GLU A 146 108.92 86.21 47.67
N SER A 147 109.07 86.74 48.88
CA SER A 147 108.31 86.35 50.08
C SER A 147 106.80 86.58 49.92
N SER A 148 106.38 87.72 49.37
CA SER A 148 104.97 88.05 49.13
C SER A 148 104.36 87.15 48.04
N LEU A 149 105.13 86.87 46.99
CA LEU A 149 104.73 86.02 45.87
C LEU A 149 104.67 84.55 46.31
N HIS A 150 105.63 84.09 47.11
CA HIS A 150 105.62 82.77 47.75
C HIS A 150 104.43 82.59 48.71
N VAL A 151 104.10 83.60 49.53
CA VAL A 151 102.92 83.55 50.42
C VAL A 151 101.62 83.48 49.61
N ASN A 152 101.49 84.22 48.52
CA ASN A 152 100.31 84.16 47.65
C ASN A 152 100.26 82.86 46.83
N MET A 153 101.41 82.29 46.46
CA MET A 153 101.52 80.96 45.87
C MET A 153 101.12 79.87 46.87
N MET A 154 101.58 79.92 48.12
CA MET A 154 101.16 78.97 49.17
C MET A 154 99.67 79.09 49.51
N LYS A 155 99.10 80.29 49.53
CA LYS A 155 97.64 80.49 49.70
C LYS A 155 96.85 79.89 48.53
N SER A 156 97.25 80.15 47.29
CA SER A 156 96.58 79.59 46.11
C SER A 156 96.80 78.08 45.95
N GLU A 157 97.95 77.54 46.39
CA GLU A 157 98.16 76.10 46.56
C GLU A 157 97.26 75.50 47.65
N GLY A 158 97.07 76.18 48.78
CA GLY A 158 96.16 75.76 49.85
C GLY A 158 94.73 75.65 49.33
N VAL A 159 94.25 76.69 48.66
CA VAL A 159 92.93 76.70 47.99
C VAL A 159 92.84 75.63 46.91
N ARG A 160 93.90 75.42 46.10
CA ARG A 160 93.95 74.35 45.08
C ARG A 160 93.90 72.95 45.71
N LYS A 161 94.58 72.73 46.84
CA LYS A 161 94.58 71.45 47.58
C LYS A 161 93.20 71.19 48.19
N GLN A 162 92.56 72.21 48.77
CA GLN A 162 91.17 72.15 49.25
C GLN A 162 90.18 71.86 48.10
N PHE A 163 90.25 72.60 46.99
CA PHE A 163 89.40 72.37 45.82
C PHE A 163 89.58 70.98 45.22
N LEU A 164 90.81 70.46 45.12
CA LEU A 164 91.06 69.10 44.66
C LEU A 164 90.53 68.05 45.64
N ALA A 165 90.62 68.29 46.95
CA ALA A 165 90.01 67.43 47.97
C ALA A 165 88.47 67.43 47.87
N ASP A 166 87.86 68.59 47.61
CA ASP A 166 86.40 68.74 47.40
C ASP A 166 85.92 68.09 46.10
N VAL A 167 86.69 68.19 45.02
CA VAL A 167 86.38 67.48 43.76
C VAL A 167 86.51 65.98 43.95
N GLN A 168 87.53 65.51 44.70
CA GLN A 168 87.66 64.09 45.04
C GLN A 168 86.57 63.60 46.00
N SER A 169 86.15 64.40 46.98
CA SER A 169 85.08 64.03 47.93
C SER A 169 83.72 63.99 47.23
N LYS A 170 83.42 64.97 46.36
CA LYS A 170 82.23 64.97 45.49
C LYS A 170 82.22 63.77 44.55
N ARG A 171 83.34 63.45 43.90
CA ARG A 171 83.47 62.26 43.02
C ARG A 171 83.24 60.95 43.79
N LYS A 172 83.83 60.79 44.98
CA LYS A 172 83.60 59.62 45.84
C LYS A 172 82.14 59.52 46.29
N LEU A 173 81.53 60.64 46.67
CA LEU A 173 80.11 60.71 47.06
C LEU A 173 79.16 60.40 45.89
N GLU A 174 79.53 60.79 44.66
CA GLU A 174 78.79 60.42 43.46
C GLU A 174 78.95 58.94 43.08
N GLN A 175 80.15 58.38 43.23
CA GLN A 175 80.40 56.93 43.08
C GLN A 175 79.57 56.11 44.09
N LEU A 176 79.58 56.48 45.37
CA LEU A 176 78.73 55.87 46.39
C LEU A 176 77.23 56.01 46.06
N LYS A 177 76.79 57.14 45.49
CA LYS A 177 75.41 57.33 45.00
C LYS A 177 75.10 56.54 43.72
N ALA A 178 76.08 56.10 42.95
CA ALA A 178 75.90 55.19 41.82
C ALA A 178 75.81 53.74 42.32
N GLU A 179 76.71 53.33 43.20
CA GLU A 179 76.72 52.03 43.88
C GLU A 179 75.41 51.79 44.66
N GLN A 180 74.95 52.76 45.45
CA GLN A 180 73.64 52.69 46.13
C GLN A 180 72.45 52.57 45.16
N ARG A 181 72.55 53.09 43.93
CA ARG A 181 71.51 52.93 42.90
C ARG A 181 71.56 51.54 42.25
N LEU A 182 72.74 50.97 42.06
CA LEU A 182 72.91 49.58 41.60
C LEU A 182 72.40 48.58 42.65
N ILE A 183 72.82 48.73 43.91
CA ILE A 183 72.37 47.91 45.04
C ILE A 183 70.83 47.91 45.11
N LYS A 184 70.20 49.09 45.08
CA LYS A 184 68.72 49.18 45.10
C LYS A 184 68.05 48.54 43.89
N LEU A 185 68.64 48.60 42.69
CA LEU A 185 68.10 47.92 41.50
C LEU A 185 68.18 46.40 41.62
N ASP A 186 69.25 45.88 42.22
CA ASP A 186 69.42 44.43 42.44
C ASP A 186 68.61 43.92 43.64
N GLU A 187 68.42 44.72 44.70
CA GLU A 187 67.42 44.50 45.75
C GLU A 187 66.01 44.44 45.15
N ASP A 188 65.62 45.39 44.30
CA ASP A 188 64.33 45.40 43.61
C ASP A 188 64.12 44.16 42.72
N ARG A 189 65.16 43.74 42.00
CA ARG A 189 65.16 42.51 41.18
C ARG A 189 64.99 41.27 42.07
N ALA A 190 65.75 41.17 43.15
CA ALA A 190 65.66 40.07 44.11
C ALA A 190 64.27 40.01 44.76
N ASN A 191 63.70 41.14 45.16
CA ASN A 191 62.36 41.26 45.73
C ASN A 191 61.28 40.83 44.73
N ARG A 192 61.38 41.25 43.46
CA ARG A 192 60.46 40.81 42.39
C ARG A 192 60.57 39.29 42.14
N LEU A 193 61.78 38.73 42.10
CA LEU A 193 61.99 37.29 41.94
C LEU A 193 61.47 36.50 43.14
N ALA A 194 61.70 36.97 44.37
CA ALA A 194 61.20 36.36 45.59
C ALA A 194 59.66 36.37 45.64
N LYS A 195 59.02 37.47 45.21
CA LYS A 195 57.57 37.58 45.07
C LYS A 195 57.02 36.61 44.01
N MET A 196 57.60 36.59 42.81
CA MET A 196 57.22 35.63 41.77
C MET A 196 57.38 34.18 42.23
N GLN A 197 58.42 33.86 43.01
CA GLN A 197 58.60 32.53 43.59
C GLN A 197 57.57 32.20 44.68
N SER A 198 57.17 33.15 45.53
CA SER A 198 56.16 32.92 46.57
C SER A 198 54.76 32.78 45.96
N GLU A 199 54.43 33.57 44.94
CA GLU A 199 53.19 33.47 44.16
C GLU A 199 53.11 32.15 43.40
N ASN A 200 54.21 31.72 42.74
CA ASN A 200 54.28 30.40 42.10
C ASN A 200 54.14 29.25 43.11
N LYS A 201 54.78 29.33 44.28
CA LYS A 201 54.61 28.33 45.36
C LYS A 201 53.17 28.29 45.87
N LEU A 202 52.53 29.44 46.04
CA LEU A 202 51.12 29.54 46.44
C LEU A 202 50.18 28.95 45.39
N MET A 203 50.43 29.21 44.10
CA MET A 203 49.65 28.64 42.99
C MET A 203 49.84 27.12 42.88
N GLN A 204 51.06 26.61 43.04
CA GLN A 204 51.33 25.18 43.11
C GLN A 204 50.63 24.52 44.31
N GLN A 205 50.67 25.14 45.49
CA GLN A 205 49.94 24.65 46.67
C GLN A 205 48.41 24.66 46.45
N LYS A 206 47.84 25.70 45.85
CA LYS A 206 46.42 25.75 45.46
C LYS A 206 46.08 24.65 44.47
N ALA A 207 46.90 24.44 43.44
CA ALA A 207 46.69 23.38 42.44
C ALA A 207 46.78 21.97 43.04
N LEU A 208 47.70 21.75 43.99
CA LEU A 208 47.78 20.49 44.74
C LEU A 208 46.56 20.28 45.65
N LYS A 209 46.09 21.32 46.34
CA LYS A 209 44.83 21.26 47.13
C LYS A 209 43.62 20.94 46.24
N TYR A 210 43.46 21.60 45.10
CA TYR A 210 42.37 21.28 44.16
C TYR A 210 42.49 19.85 43.59
N LYS A 211 43.69 19.36 43.32
CA LYS A 211 43.91 17.97 42.89
C LYS A 211 43.55 16.95 43.99
N THR A 212 43.95 17.18 45.24
CA THR A 212 43.61 16.28 46.36
C THR A 212 42.14 16.38 46.74
N GLU A 213 41.54 17.57 46.75
CA GLU A 213 40.08 17.72 46.93
C GLU A 213 39.30 17.02 45.81
N SER A 214 39.72 17.15 44.55
CA SER A 214 39.08 16.46 43.42
C SER A 214 39.19 14.93 43.55
N ALA A 215 40.37 14.42 43.91
CA ALA A 215 40.57 13.00 44.20
C ALA A 215 39.72 12.51 45.38
N ASN A 216 39.60 13.31 46.45
CA ASN A 216 38.76 12.98 47.61
C ASN A 216 37.27 13.00 47.23
N ARG A 217 36.83 13.93 46.36
CA ARG A 217 35.45 13.98 45.84
C ARG A 217 35.15 12.76 44.96
N THR A 218 36.05 12.35 44.05
CA THR A 218 35.82 11.16 43.21
C THR A 218 35.91 9.86 44.00
N GLN A 219 36.77 9.78 45.03
CA GLN A 219 36.75 8.68 46.00
C GLN A 219 35.44 8.62 46.77
N LEU A 220 34.97 9.73 47.34
CA LEU A 220 33.71 9.82 48.08
C LEU A 220 32.51 9.46 47.20
N VAL A 221 32.44 9.94 45.96
CA VAL A 221 31.40 9.54 44.99
C VAL A 221 31.50 8.04 44.68
N GLY A 222 32.70 7.51 44.47
CA GLY A 222 32.91 6.07 44.27
C GLY A 222 32.54 5.21 45.49
N GLU A 223 32.66 5.74 46.71
CA GLU A 223 32.21 5.08 47.95
C GLU A 223 30.70 5.17 48.13
N LEU A 224 30.08 6.33 47.87
CA LEU A 224 28.64 6.49 47.84
C LEU A 224 28.00 5.60 46.78
N GLU A 225 28.57 5.47 45.58
CA GLU A 225 28.15 4.50 44.57
C GLU A 225 28.24 3.06 45.06
N LYS A 226 29.34 2.68 45.74
CA LYS A 226 29.48 1.34 46.32
C LYS A 226 28.44 1.09 47.42
N LEU A 227 28.13 2.09 48.24
CA LEU A 227 27.09 2.01 49.28
C LEU A 227 25.69 1.96 48.67
N MET A 228 25.40 2.73 47.62
CA MET A 228 24.14 2.65 46.87
C MET A 228 23.98 1.28 46.20
N LYS A 229 25.02 0.77 45.53
CA LYS A 229 25.00 -0.57 44.90
C LYS A 229 24.86 -1.68 45.95
N LYS A 230 25.50 -1.56 47.12
CA LYS A 230 25.26 -2.46 48.27
C LYS A 230 23.82 -2.37 48.78
N LYS A 231 23.28 -1.17 49.03
CA LYS A 231 21.90 -0.96 49.49
C LYS A 231 20.88 -1.51 48.48
N GLN A 232 21.09 -1.31 47.18
CA GLN A 232 20.28 -1.88 46.11
C GLN A 232 20.38 -3.41 46.09
N GLN A 233 21.58 -4.00 46.25
CA GLN A 233 21.74 -5.45 46.36
C GLN A 233 21.10 -6.02 47.64
N GLU A 234 21.15 -5.30 48.76
CA GLU A 234 20.50 -5.65 50.02
C GLU A 234 18.98 -5.53 49.93
N GLU A 235 18.45 -4.52 49.24
CA GLU A 235 17.02 -4.38 48.94
C GLU A 235 16.54 -5.46 47.96
N VAL A 236 17.29 -5.78 46.90
CA VAL A 236 17.01 -6.92 46.02
C VAL A 236 17.07 -8.24 46.79
N ARG A 237 18.02 -8.40 47.71
CA ARG A 237 18.07 -9.56 48.63
C ARG A 237 16.92 -9.56 49.63
N ARG A 238 16.44 -8.40 50.08
CA ARG A 238 15.25 -8.25 50.95
C ARG A 238 14.01 -8.67 50.18
N LEU A 239 13.78 -8.11 48.98
CA LEU A 239 12.69 -8.47 48.07
C LEU A 239 12.72 -9.95 47.65
N LEU A 240 13.91 -10.54 47.47
CA LEU A 240 14.05 -11.98 47.23
C LEU A 240 13.71 -12.81 48.47
N ARG A 241 14.14 -12.41 49.67
CA ARG A 241 13.75 -13.05 50.93
C ARG A 241 12.27 -12.89 51.22
N GLU A 242 11.69 -11.73 50.94
CA GLU A 242 10.25 -11.43 51.04
C GLU A 242 9.46 -12.25 50.02
N LYS A 243 9.93 -12.40 48.78
CA LYS A 243 9.32 -13.30 47.80
C LYS A 243 9.42 -14.76 48.22
N VAL A 244 10.59 -15.25 48.65
CA VAL A 244 10.74 -16.63 49.13
C VAL A 244 9.96 -16.87 50.43
N ALA A 245 9.82 -15.87 51.30
CA ALA A 245 8.97 -15.94 52.48
C ALA A 245 7.48 -15.93 52.10
N ALA A 246 7.04 -15.08 51.17
CA ALA A 246 5.68 -15.03 50.67
C ALA A 246 5.30 -16.26 49.83
N GLU A 247 6.25 -16.86 49.11
CA GLU A 247 6.08 -18.14 48.43
C GLU A 247 6.08 -19.30 49.41
N LYS A 248 6.92 -19.29 50.46
CA LYS A 248 6.80 -20.27 51.57
C LYS A 248 5.50 -20.09 52.34
N ASP A 249 5.03 -18.88 52.58
CA ASP A 249 3.74 -18.60 53.21
C ASP A 249 2.59 -19.05 52.31
N LYS A 250 2.67 -18.79 51.00
CA LYS A 250 1.73 -19.28 50.00
C LYS A 250 1.77 -20.81 49.94
N GLN A 251 2.95 -21.41 50.04
CA GLN A 251 3.18 -22.85 50.00
C GLN A 251 2.63 -23.52 51.26
N ILE A 252 2.97 -23.01 52.45
CA ILE A 252 2.41 -23.42 53.76
C ILE A 252 0.90 -23.17 53.80
N ARG A 253 0.39 -22.09 53.19
CA ARG A 253 -1.06 -21.88 53.02
C ARG A 253 -1.66 -22.89 52.04
N THR A 254 -1.00 -23.26 50.96
CA THR A 254 -1.45 -24.34 50.06
C THR A 254 -1.28 -25.72 50.66
N GLU A 255 -0.35 -25.96 51.56
CA GLU A 255 -0.10 -27.25 52.23
C GLU A 255 -1.06 -27.43 53.42
N ASN A 256 -1.33 -26.37 54.20
CA ASN A 256 -2.43 -26.36 55.17
C ASN A 256 -3.79 -26.39 54.48
N ALA A 257 -3.95 -25.71 53.35
CA ALA A 257 -5.12 -25.85 52.51
C ALA A 257 -5.20 -27.27 51.94
N GLN A 258 -4.11 -27.90 51.51
CA GLN A 258 -4.07 -29.27 50.98
C GLN A 258 -4.27 -30.32 52.06
N GLY A 259 -3.86 -30.13 53.32
CA GLY A 259 -4.23 -31.03 54.41
C GLY A 259 -5.73 -30.94 54.70
N ARG A 260 -6.25 -29.71 54.82
CA ARG A 260 -7.70 -29.46 54.99
C ARG A 260 -8.52 -29.81 53.73
N GLN A 261 -7.90 -29.77 52.55
CA GLN A 261 -8.48 -30.15 51.26
C GLN A 261 -8.27 -31.62 50.97
N GLN A 262 -7.32 -32.37 51.51
CA GLN A 262 -7.29 -33.83 51.34
C GLN A 262 -8.44 -34.45 52.13
N PHE A 263 -8.67 -33.96 53.37
CA PHE A 263 -9.86 -34.34 54.14
C PHE A 263 -11.17 -33.87 53.49
N LYS A 264 -11.22 -32.66 52.91
CA LYS A 264 -12.40 -32.17 52.19
C LYS A 264 -12.54 -32.70 50.77
N GLU A 265 -11.47 -33.09 50.07
CA GLU A 265 -11.45 -33.64 48.72
C GLU A 265 -11.64 -35.15 48.70
N SER A 266 -11.27 -35.93 49.71
CA SER A 266 -11.80 -37.28 49.79
C SER A 266 -13.33 -37.22 49.80
N ARG A 267 -13.91 -36.30 50.59
CA ARG A 267 -15.35 -36.03 50.63
C ARG A 267 -15.90 -35.32 49.38
N LEU A 268 -15.17 -34.40 48.75
CA LEU A 268 -15.60 -33.67 47.54
C LEU A 268 -15.35 -34.44 46.25
N ARG A 269 -14.38 -35.35 46.19
CA ARG A 269 -14.20 -36.32 45.11
C ARG A 269 -15.28 -37.39 45.21
N GLU A 270 -15.67 -37.81 46.41
CA GLU A 270 -16.83 -38.68 46.59
C GLU A 270 -18.16 -37.98 46.21
N VAL A 271 -18.37 -36.72 46.62
CA VAL A 271 -19.53 -35.93 46.18
C VAL A 271 -19.48 -35.64 44.67
N ARG A 272 -18.32 -35.25 44.11
CA ARG A 272 -18.16 -35.04 42.66
C ARG A 272 -18.28 -36.32 41.85
N ALA A 273 -17.87 -37.47 42.37
CA ALA A 273 -18.11 -38.78 41.75
C ALA A 273 -19.62 -39.05 41.72
N ARG A 274 -20.31 -38.91 42.85
CA ARG A 274 -21.78 -39.03 42.92
C ARG A 274 -22.50 -37.99 42.05
N GLU A 275 -21.96 -36.79 41.86
CA GLU A 275 -22.49 -35.78 40.92
C GLU A 275 -22.18 -36.10 39.46
N LEU A 276 -21.02 -36.69 39.15
CA LEU A 276 -20.65 -37.16 37.82
C LEU A 276 -21.47 -38.40 37.45
N GLU A 277 -21.70 -39.33 38.37
CA GLU A 277 -22.64 -40.45 38.24
C GLU A 277 -24.07 -39.95 38.02
N ARG A 278 -24.51 -38.91 38.76
CA ARG A 278 -25.80 -38.24 38.52
C ARG A 278 -25.86 -37.56 37.16
N LYS A 279 -24.79 -36.92 36.70
CA LYS A 279 -24.71 -36.32 35.35
C LYS A 279 -24.73 -37.40 34.28
N VAL A 280 -23.87 -38.41 34.37
CA VAL A 280 -23.81 -39.57 33.45
C VAL A 280 -25.15 -40.32 33.42
N THR A 281 -25.86 -40.49 34.53
CA THR A 281 -27.20 -41.12 34.52
C THR A 281 -28.29 -40.20 33.99
N LEU A 282 -28.21 -38.88 34.21
CA LEU A 282 -29.12 -37.91 33.56
C LEU A 282 -28.84 -37.76 32.06
N ASP A 283 -27.58 -37.83 31.64
CA ASP A 283 -27.15 -37.75 30.24
C ASP A 283 -27.38 -39.07 29.50
N ALA A 284 -27.28 -40.21 30.18
CA ALA A 284 -27.77 -41.50 29.68
C ALA A 284 -29.30 -41.49 29.53
N ARG A 285 -30.05 -40.90 30.48
CA ARG A 285 -31.50 -40.70 30.35
C ARG A 285 -31.83 -39.74 29.19
N ARG A 286 -31.09 -38.64 29.02
CA ARG A 286 -31.23 -37.73 27.87
C ARG A 286 -30.91 -38.44 26.55
N ALA A 287 -29.86 -39.26 26.50
CA ALA A 287 -29.52 -40.08 25.35
C ALA A 287 -30.60 -41.13 25.05
N GLN A 288 -31.16 -41.77 26.07
CA GLN A 288 -32.28 -42.71 25.94
C GLN A 288 -33.56 -42.02 25.42
N VAL A 289 -33.91 -40.84 25.95
CA VAL A 289 -35.04 -40.03 25.48
C VAL A 289 -34.81 -39.52 24.05
N ASN A 290 -33.59 -39.10 23.72
CA ASN A 290 -33.21 -38.70 22.36
C ASN A 290 -33.24 -39.89 21.39
N LEU A 291 -32.83 -41.09 21.83
CA LEU A 291 -32.92 -42.33 21.06
C LEU A 291 -34.37 -42.77 20.85
N GLN A 292 -35.21 -42.67 21.89
CA GLN A 292 -36.66 -42.89 21.79
C GLN A 292 -37.29 -41.89 20.81
N ARG A 293 -36.97 -40.59 20.92
CA ARG A 293 -37.44 -39.55 19.99
C ARG A 293 -36.94 -39.78 18.56
N ALA A 294 -35.69 -40.19 18.37
CA ALA A 294 -35.14 -40.54 17.06
C ALA A 294 -35.81 -41.80 16.47
N ASN A 295 -36.13 -42.79 17.30
CA ASN A 295 -36.85 -43.99 16.86
C ASN A 295 -38.32 -43.70 16.54
N LEU A 296 -39.00 -42.83 17.31
CA LEU A 296 -40.33 -42.32 16.98
C LEU A 296 -40.31 -41.51 15.67
N LEU A 297 -39.30 -40.66 15.45
CA LEU A 297 -39.13 -39.94 14.18
C LEU A 297 -38.84 -40.88 13.00
N LYS A 298 -38.09 -41.97 13.21
CA LYS A 298 -37.91 -43.04 12.20
C LYS A 298 -39.19 -43.84 11.93
N GLN A 299 -40.03 -44.07 12.95
CA GLN A 299 -41.33 -44.72 12.79
C GLN A 299 -42.31 -43.81 12.03
N LEU A 300 -42.37 -42.53 12.38
CA LEU A 300 -43.18 -41.52 11.67
C LEU A 300 -42.69 -41.31 10.22
N SER A 301 -41.39 -41.21 9.98
CA SER A 301 -40.86 -41.09 8.62
C SER A 301 -41.12 -42.35 7.79
N LYS A 302 -41.02 -43.54 8.39
CA LYS A 302 -41.45 -44.78 7.75
C LYS A 302 -42.96 -44.77 7.44
N GLN A 303 -43.82 -44.36 8.37
CA GLN A 303 -45.27 -44.27 8.14
C GLN A 303 -45.59 -43.31 6.98
N ILE A 304 -44.94 -42.14 6.91
CA ILE A 304 -45.11 -41.18 5.81
C ILE A 304 -44.63 -41.78 4.46
N LEU A 305 -43.57 -42.59 4.46
CA LEU A 305 -43.10 -43.30 3.27
C LEU A 305 -44.06 -44.43 2.87
N ASP A 306 -44.55 -45.24 3.82
CA ASP A 306 -45.53 -46.30 3.59
C ASP A 306 -46.87 -45.73 3.08
N GLU A 307 -47.30 -44.56 3.58
CA GLU A 307 -48.49 -43.83 3.10
C GLU A 307 -48.29 -43.26 1.69
N ARG A 308 -47.14 -42.65 1.40
CA ARG A 308 -46.80 -42.20 0.04
C ARG A 308 -46.73 -43.37 -0.93
N GLN A 309 -46.17 -44.51 -0.53
CA GLN A 309 -46.14 -45.71 -1.36
C GLN A 309 -47.56 -46.21 -1.65
N ARG A 310 -48.47 -46.25 -0.65
CA ARG A 310 -49.88 -46.58 -0.87
C ARG A 310 -50.58 -45.61 -1.83
N GLN A 311 -50.28 -44.31 -1.76
CA GLN A 311 -50.82 -43.32 -2.70
C GLN A 311 -50.30 -43.56 -4.13
N ILE A 312 -49.01 -43.86 -4.29
CA ILE A 312 -48.40 -44.25 -5.58
C ILE A 312 -49.05 -45.53 -6.10
N ASP A 313 -49.20 -46.57 -5.27
CA ASP A 313 -49.82 -47.85 -5.65
C ASP A 313 -51.28 -47.66 -6.11
N VAL A 314 -52.04 -46.77 -5.46
CA VAL A 314 -53.42 -46.41 -5.87
C VAL A 314 -53.41 -45.67 -7.21
N GLN A 315 -52.49 -44.73 -7.43
CA GLN A 315 -52.34 -44.04 -8.72
C GLN A 315 -51.94 -45.02 -9.84
N VAL A 316 -50.99 -45.93 -9.57
CA VAL A 316 -50.55 -46.98 -10.51
C VAL A 316 -51.72 -47.90 -10.85
N ARG A 317 -52.49 -48.38 -9.86
CA ARG A 317 -53.70 -49.19 -10.09
C ARG A 317 -54.76 -48.43 -10.91
N HIS A 318 -54.95 -47.14 -10.66
CA HIS A 318 -55.87 -46.31 -11.43
C HIS A 318 -55.40 -46.16 -12.90
N MET A 319 -54.12 -45.90 -13.12
CA MET A 319 -53.52 -45.83 -14.46
C MET A 319 -53.57 -47.18 -15.20
N GLN A 320 -53.35 -48.30 -14.50
CA GLN A 320 -53.54 -49.66 -15.02
C GLN A 320 -55.01 -49.90 -15.42
N PHE A 321 -55.97 -49.53 -14.57
CA PHE A 321 -57.40 -49.63 -14.89
C PHE A 321 -57.79 -48.77 -16.11
N LEU A 322 -57.27 -47.55 -16.23
CA LEU A 322 -57.48 -46.71 -17.41
C LEU A 322 -56.83 -47.32 -18.67
N ALA A 323 -55.63 -47.89 -18.56
CA ALA A 323 -54.95 -48.59 -19.66
C ALA A 323 -55.71 -49.85 -20.10
N GLU A 324 -56.23 -50.65 -19.16
CA GLU A 324 -57.12 -51.78 -19.45
C GLU A 324 -58.42 -51.34 -20.12
N ARG A 325 -59.06 -50.28 -19.62
CA ARG A 325 -60.30 -49.75 -20.20
C ARG A 325 -60.05 -49.24 -21.62
N ARG A 326 -58.90 -48.60 -21.88
CA ARG A 326 -58.46 -48.21 -23.22
C ARG A 326 -58.18 -49.43 -24.10
N LYS A 327 -57.49 -50.47 -23.60
CA LYS A 327 -57.23 -51.72 -24.33
C LYS A 327 -58.53 -52.42 -24.72
N LYS A 328 -59.47 -52.57 -23.78
CA LYS A 328 -60.80 -53.15 -24.02
C LYS A 328 -61.60 -52.32 -25.05
N ARG A 329 -61.50 -50.98 -25.03
CA ARG A 329 -62.15 -50.14 -26.07
C ARG A 329 -61.47 -50.27 -27.44
N ILE A 330 -60.15 -50.36 -27.50
CA ILE A 330 -59.41 -50.64 -28.74
C ILE A 330 -59.85 -52.01 -29.31
N GLN A 331 -59.85 -53.07 -28.49
CA GLN A 331 -60.32 -54.39 -28.91
C GLN A 331 -61.78 -54.39 -29.40
N SER A 332 -62.67 -53.63 -28.77
CA SER A 332 -64.05 -53.48 -29.30
C SER A 332 -64.09 -52.74 -30.64
N LEU A 333 -63.21 -51.77 -30.88
CA LEU A 333 -63.13 -51.05 -32.16
C LEU A 333 -62.46 -51.90 -33.25
N GLU A 334 -61.49 -52.75 -32.89
CA GLU A 334 -60.88 -53.73 -33.78
C GLU A 334 -61.93 -54.77 -34.24
N LEU A 335 -62.76 -55.26 -33.31
CA LEU A 335 -63.92 -56.12 -33.62
C LEU A 335 -64.96 -55.38 -34.47
N GLU A 336 -65.41 -54.18 -34.07
CA GLU A 336 -66.34 -53.36 -34.89
C GLU A 336 -65.81 -53.13 -36.32
N CYS A 337 -64.50 -52.96 -36.50
CA CYS A 337 -63.87 -52.82 -37.81
C CYS A 337 -63.77 -54.16 -38.57
N HIS A 338 -63.49 -55.26 -37.88
CA HIS A 338 -63.49 -56.60 -38.47
C HIS A 338 -64.90 -56.99 -38.95
N ASP A 339 -65.93 -56.81 -38.12
CA ASP A 339 -67.32 -57.10 -38.46
C ASP A 339 -67.79 -56.26 -39.65
N ARG A 340 -67.38 -54.98 -39.73
CA ARG A 340 -67.64 -54.13 -40.91
C ARG A 340 -66.91 -54.60 -42.16
N ALA A 341 -65.70 -55.16 -42.03
CA ALA A 341 -64.94 -55.72 -43.15
C ALA A 341 -65.57 -57.03 -43.65
N VAL A 342 -65.94 -57.94 -42.73
CA VAL A 342 -66.68 -59.17 -43.02
C VAL A 342 -68.02 -58.85 -43.67
N ALA A 343 -68.84 -57.97 -43.09
CA ALA A 343 -70.13 -57.58 -43.68
C ALA A 343 -69.99 -56.85 -45.03
N LYS A 344 -68.85 -56.21 -45.31
CA LYS A 344 -68.54 -55.66 -46.65
C LYS A 344 -68.17 -56.78 -47.63
N GLN A 345 -67.39 -57.77 -47.19
CA GLN A 345 -67.02 -58.94 -48.00
C GLN A 345 -68.24 -59.83 -48.27
N GLU A 346 -69.10 -60.11 -47.29
CA GLU A 346 -70.36 -60.83 -47.49
C GLU A 346 -71.27 -60.14 -48.50
N LYS A 347 -71.35 -58.80 -48.46
CA LYS A 347 -72.07 -58.02 -49.47
C LYS A 347 -71.43 -58.12 -50.86
N ALA A 348 -70.10 -58.10 -50.95
CA ALA A 348 -69.40 -58.32 -52.22
C ALA A 348 -69.68 -59.72 -52.77
N ASN A 349 -69.48 -60.77 -51.96
CA ASN A 349 -69.78 -62.16 -52.30
C ASN A 349 -71.26 -62.37 -52.67
N ALA A 350 -72.19 -61.62 -52.07
CA ALA A 350 -73.62 -61.66 -52.42
C ALA A 350 -73.89 -60.98 -53.78
N TRP A 351 -73.24 -59.85 -54.08
CA TRP A 351 -73.28 -59.24 -55.42
C TRP A 351 -72.67 -60.16 -56.47
N GLU A 352 -71.54 -60.81 -56.17
CA GLU A 352 -70.91 -61.80 -57.06
C GLU A 352 -71.86 -62.95 -57.38
N ARG A 353 -72.51 -63.59 -56.38
CA ARG A 353 -73.52 -64.64 -56.62
C ARG A 353 -74.71 -64.17 -57.46
N VAL A 354 -75.14 -62.91 -57.29
CA VAL A 354 -76.23 -62.32 -58.10
C VAL A 354 -75.77 -62.07 -59.54
N GLU A 355 -74.54 -61.62 -59.74
CA GLU A 355 -73.96 -61.39 -61.06
C GLU A 355 -73.63 -62.71 -61.77
N GLU A 356 -73.07 -63.71 -61.08
CA GLU A 356 -72.93 -65.10 -61.57
C GLU A 356 -74.28 -65.68 -62.00
N SER A 357 -75.33 -65.47 -61.18
CA SER A 357 -76.69 -65.87 -61.53
C SER A 357 -77.20 -65.12 -62.77
N ARG A 358 -76.93 -63.81 -62.90
CA ARG A 358 -77.28 -63.03 -64.09
C ARG A 358 -76.56 -63.55 -65.34
N VAL A 359 -75.25 -63.70 -65.28
CA VAL A 359 -74.39 -64.21 -66.35
C VAL A 359 -74.77 -65.63 -66.76
N ASN A 360 -75.09 -66.51 -65.80
CA ASN A 360 -75.56 -67.87 -66.10
C ASN A 360 -76.96 -67.86 -66.75
N ASN A 361 -77.89 -67.03 -66.26
CA ASN A 361 -79.21 -66.86 -66.89
C ASN A 361 -79.11 -66.27 -68.30
N GLU A 362 -78.19 -65.32 -68.53
CA GLU A 362 -77.87 -64.79 -69.85
C GLU A 362 -77.23 -65.86 -70.74
N ALA A 363 -76.29 -66.66 -70.23
CA ALA A 363 -75.70 -67.79 -70.96
C ALA A 363 -76.73 -68.88 -71.32
N ILE A 364 -77.73 -69.12 -70.47
CA ILE A 364 -78.86 -70.02 -70.75
C ILE A 364 -79.75 -69.44 -71.86
N ARG A 365 -80.14 -68.16 -71.75
CA ARG A 365 -80.90 -67.45 -72.80
C ARG A 365 -80.14 -67.44 -74.13
N GLU A 366 -78.83 -67.25 -74.09
CA GLU A 366 -77.94 -67.21 -75.24
C GLU A 366 -77.75 -68.60 -75.88
N ARG A 367 -77.57 -69.66 -75.09
CA ARG A 367 -77.62 -71.05 -75.57
C ARG A 367 -78.95 -71.36 -76.25
N TYR A 368 -80.06 -70.85 -75.70
CA TYR A 368 -81.40 -71.04 -76.27
C TYR A 368 -81.62 -70.23 -77.55
N ARG A 369 -81.10 -69.00 -77.66
CA ARG A 369 -81.01 -68.23 -78.92
C ARG A 369 -80.25 -69.01 -79.99
N ARG A 370 -79.01 -69.41 -79.70
CA ARG A 370 -78.16 -70.22 -80.61
C ARG A 370 -78.79 -71.57 -80.98
N GLN A 371 -79.58 -72.17 -80.09
CA GLN A 371 -80.33 -73.39 -80.41
C GLN A 371 -81.52 -73.13 -81.35
N ARG A 372 -82.22 -72.00 -81.21
CA ARG A 372 -83.26 -71.57 -82.16
C ARG A 372 -82.66 -71.21 -83.52
N GLU A 373 -81.59 -70.42 -83.55
CA GLU A 373 -80.83 -70.08 -84.76
C GLU A 373 -80.34 -71.35 -85.48
N ARG A 374 -79.74 -72.29 -84.74
CA ARG A 374 -79.31 -73.58 -85.31
C ARG A 374 -80.48 -74.43 -85.81
N LYS A 375 -81.65 -74.38 -85.17
CA LYS A 375 -82.87 -75.04 -85.70
C LYS A 375 -83.34 -74.39 -86.99
N HIS A 376 -83.43 -73.06 -87.03
CA HIS A 376 -83.80 -72.30 -88.23
C HIS A 376 -82.88 -72.62 -89.41
N ILE A 377 -81.55 -72.60 -89.20
CA ILE A 377 -80.55 -72.98 -90.21
C ILE A 377 -80.74 -74.44 -90.67
N ILE A 378 -81.04 -75.37 -89.75
CA ILE A 378 -81.35 -76.77 -90.11
C ILE A 378 -82.66 -76.89 -90.90
N GLU A 379 -83.66 -76.05 -90.60
CA GLU A 379 -84.95 -76.00 -91.28
C GLU A 379 -84.82 -75.37 -92.68
N GLU A 380 -84.06 -74.29 -92.85
CA GLU A 380 -83.69 -73.70 -94.16
C GLU A 380 -82.85 -74.65 -95.02
N VAL A 381 -81.89 -75.37 -94.42
CA VAL A 381 -81.11 -76.41 -95.12
C VAL A 381 -81.99 -77.59 -95.51
N LYS A 382 -82.94 -78.01 -94.66
CA LYS A 382 -83.92 -79.05 -95.01
C LYS A 382 -84.87 -78.60 -96.11
N GLU A 383 -85.40 -77.38 -96.05
CA GLU A 383 -86.28 -76.84 -97.09
C GLU A 383 -85.54 -76.72 -98.43
N SER A 384 -84.33 -76.19 -98.45
CA SER A 384 -83.53 -76.10 -99.69
C SER A 384 -83.11 -77.47 -100.22
N PHE A 385 -82.95 -78.49 -99.36
CA PHE A 385 -82.74 -79.88 -99.79
C PHE A 385 -84.03 -80.50 -100.36
N LEU A 386 -85.16 -80.36 -99.67
CA LEU A 386 -86.48 -80.85 -100.11
C LEU A 386 -86.95 -80.19 -101.42
N ARG A 387 -86.65 -78.89 -101.62
CA ARG A 387 -86.87 -78.20 -102.89
C ARG A 387 -86.02 -78.81 -104.01
N LYS A 388 -84.74 -79.12 -103.76
CA LYS A 388 -83.87 -79.83 -104.73
C LYS A 388 -84.32 -81.27 -104.99
N GLU A 389 -84.84 -82.00 -104.00
CA GLU A 389 -85.45 -83.31 -104.22
C GLU A 389 -86.76 -83.22 -105.02
N ALA A 390 -87.57 -82.17 -104.83
CA ALA A 390 -88.74 -81.88 -105.66
C ALA A 390 -88.34 -81.53 -107.11
N GLU A 391 -87.28 -80.75 -107.32
CA GLU A 391 -86.70 -80.47 -108.64
C GLU A 391 -86.17 -81.76 -109.31
N LEU A 392 -85.44 -82.61 -108.59
CA LEU A 392 -84.93 -83.89 -109.12
C LEU A 392 -86.04 -84.90 -109.39
N THR A 393 -87.10 -84.94 -108.58
CA THR A 393 -88.26 -85.83 -108.81
C THR A 393 -89.19 -85.32 -109.91
N THR A 394 -89.30 -84.01 -110.15
CA THR A 394 -89.99 -83.48 -111.34
C THR A 394 -89.15 -83.67 -112.60
N ALA A 395 -87.83 -83.44 -112.55
CA ALA A 395 -86.92 -83.70 -113.68
C ALA A 395 -86.85 -85.20 -114.07
N THR A 396 -86.91 -86.13 -113.11
CA THR A 396 -86.97 -87.57 -113.41
C THR A 396 -88.34 -88.02 -113.90
N LYS A 397 -89.45 -87.41 -113.45
CA LYS A 397 -90.78 -87.61 -114.06
C LYS A 397 -90.81 -87.10 -115.50
N LEU A 398 -90.33 -85.89 -115.77
CA LEU A 398 -90.19 -85.34 -117.12
C LEU A 398 -89.39 -86.28 -118.03
N ARG A 399 -88.19 -86.72 -117.61
CA ARG A 399 -87.40 -87.71 -118.36
C ARG A 399 -88.10 -89.06 -118.57
N ARG A 400 -89.01 -89.46 -117.68
CA ARG A 400 -89.82 -90.69 -117.83
C ARG A 400 -90.95 -90.49 -118.83
N ASP A 401 -91.60 -89.33 -118.81
CA ASP A 401 -92.66 -88.96 -119.74
C ASP A 401 -92.13 -88.67 -121.14
N GLU A 402 -90.93 -88.09 -121.27
CA GLU A 402 -90.17 -87.99 -122.52
C GLU A 402 -89.88 -89.37 -123.10
N LYS A 403 -89.38 -90.32 -122.28
CA LYS A 403 -89.17 -91.71 -122.71
C LYS A 403 -90.47 -92.42 -123.09
N LEU A 404 -91.58 -92.15 -122.41
CA LEU A 404 -92.90 -92.68 -122.77
C LEU A 404 -93.45 -92.05 -124.06
N LYS A 405 -93.21 -90.76 -124.32
CA LYS A 405 -93.53 -90.12 -125.61
C LYS A 405 -92.69 -90.71 -126.73
N ALA A 406 -91.37 -90.85 -126.55
CA ALA A 406 -90.48 -91.47 -127.53
C ALA A 406 -90.81 -92.95 -127.80
N ALA A 407 -91.25 -93.69 -126.77
CA ALA A 407 -91.76 -95.05 -126.94
C ALA A 407 -93.09 -95.11 -127.70
N ARG A 408 -93.98 -94.11 -127.52
CA ARG A 408 -95.23 -93.97 -128.28
C ARG A 408 -94.98 -93.61 -129.74
N THR A 409 -94.10 -92.66 -130.04
CA THR A 409 -93.74 -92.34 -131.43
C THR A 409 -93.11 -93.56 -132.09
N ALA A 410 -92.11 -94.19 -131.47
CA ALA A 410 -91.50 -95.41 -132.01
C ALA A 410 -92.48 -96.59 -132.17
N ALA A 411 -93.57 -96.64 -131.40
CA ALA A 411 -94.65 -97.61 -131.59
C ALA A 411 -95.56 -97.23 -132.77
N GLN A 412 -95.87 -95.94 -132.99
CA GLN A 412 -96.59 -95.47 -134.17
C GLN A 412 -95.75 -95.63 -135.46
N ASP A 413 -94.45 -95.33 -135.41
CA ASP A 413 -93.51 -95.55 -136.52
C ASP A 413 -93.46 -97.03 -136.91
N ARG A 414 -93.45 -97.93 -135.92
CA ARG A 414 -93.54 -99.40 -136.13
C ARG A 414 -94.92 -99.85 -136.62
N ALA A 415 -96.01 -99.17 -136.27
CA ALA A 415 -97.33 -99.46 -136.80
C ALA A 415 -97.44 -99.04 -138.27
N GLN A 416 -97.00 -97.83 -138.62
CA GLN A 416 -96.96 -97.35 -140.01
C GLN A 416 -95.98 -98.16 -140.87
N ALA A 417 -94.85 -98.63 -140.31
CA ALA A 417 -93.96 -99.56 -141.00
C ALA A 417 -94.63 -100.92 -141.26
N LYS A 418 -95.51 -101.39 -140.36
CA LYS A 418 -96.32 -102.60 -140.58
C LYS A 418 -97.43 -102.38 -141.61
N GLU A 419 -98.11 -101.24 -141.61
CA GLU A 419 -99.09 -100.90 -142.65
C GLU A 419 -98.43 -100.85 -144.04
N ARG A 420 -97.26 -100.21 -144.16
CA ARG A 420 -96.47 -100.18 -145.41
C ARG A 420 -95.95 -101.54 -145.87
N LEU A 421 -95.82 -102.52 -144.96
CA LEU A 421 -95.53 -103.92 -145.30
C LEU A 421 -96.81 -104.71 -145.65
N ALA A 422 -97.96 -104.35 -145.08
CA ALA A 422 -99.25 -104.97 -145.40
C ALA A 422 -99.85 -104.50 -146.74
N THR A 423 -99.32 -103.42 -147.34
CA THR A 423 -99.66 -102.97 -148.70
C THR A 423 -98.74 -103.55 -149.79
N VAL A 424 -97.90 -104.54 -149.47
CA VAL A 424 -97.05 -105.25 -150.44
C VAL A 424 -97.45 -106.72 -150.48
N ASP A 425 -98.65 -106.99 -151.04
CA ASP A 425 -99.06 -108.26 -151.64
C ASP A 425 -100.46 -108.12 -152.29
N ILE A 426 -100.47 -107.60 -153.53
CA ILE A 426 -101.41 -107.86 -154.66
C ILE A 426 -100.88 -107.11 -155.89
#